data_AF-A0A914S912-F1
#
_entry.id   AF-A0A914S912-F1
#
_cell.length_a   1.000
_cell.length_b   1.000
_cell.length_c   1.000
_cell.angle_alpha   90.00
_cell.angle_beta   90.00
_cell.angle_gamma   90.00
#
_symmetry.space_group_name_H-M   'P 1'
#
loop_
_entity.id
_entity.type
_entity.pdbx_description
1 polymer ?
#
loop_
_entity_poly.entity_id
_entity_poly.type
_entity_poly.pdbx_seq_one_letter_code
_entity_poly.pdbx_strand_id
1 'polypeptide(L)'
;MVMPRIRLKLFINIFYLSKEPPPPFTIHIKNSNPEAGVQRSTNTYESSQCKIPKLEMNNSQIMAAYIQPAPLDCKKYGENWMKIDENGRLQAIDYAKKEIGLEKIKCTASYFNRINDDELKWDDLGEIPIGYKFDKGEFKQVKCWAGWSSWKHVFMNIIPRKDIIEKAEKIQRSSTWSGLSVYWFSFDSLSQMAFRRLLPKTVEYFEKQLGAITLNGYNIVGEMELHKHLFQF
;
A
#
# COMPACT_ATOMS: atom_id res chain seq x y z
N MET A 1 -33.08 -7.43 -3.88
CA MET A 1 -32.11 -6.34 -4.10
C MET A 1 -30.77 -7.01 -4.41
N VAL A 2 -30.38 -7.04 -5.69
CA VAL A 2 -29.23 -7.81 -6.17
C VAL A 2 -27.99 -6.93 -6.10
N MET A 3 -27.02 -7.28 -5.26
CA MET A 3 -25.71 -6.61 -5.24
C MET A 3 -25.01 -6.81 -6.59
N PRO A 4 -24.47 -5.76 -7.23
CA PRO A 4 -23.64 -5.95 -8.40
C PRO A 4 -22.32 -6.63 -7.99
N ARG A 5 -21.96 -7.70 -8.70
CA ARG A 5 -20.63 -8.32 -8.60
C ARG A 5 -19.58 -7.29 -9.02
N ILE A 6 -18.90 -6.70 -8.05
CA ILE A 6 -17.70 -5.88 -8.28
C ILE A 6 -16.61 -6.84 -8.78
N ARG A 7 -16.29 -6.79 -10.08
CA ARG A 7 -15.07 -7.39 -10.61
C ARG A 7 -13.93 -6.42 -10.35
N LEU A 8 -13.28 -6.57 -9.19
CA LEU A 8 -12.06 -5.83 -8.86
C LEU A 8 -10.93 -6.32 -9.78
N LYS A 9 -10.64 -5.57 -10.85
CA LYS A 9 -9.38 -5.75 -11.59
C LYS A 9 -8.33 -4.89 -10.91
N LEU A 10 -7.53 -5.54 -10.08
CA LEU A 10 -6.43 -4.90 -9.39
C LEU A 10 -5.26 -4.78 -10.37
N PHE A 11 -4.98 -3.55 -10.80
CA PHE A 11 -3.86 -3.24 -11.67
C PHE A 11 -2.74 -2.65 -10.81
N ILE A 12 -1.68 -3.43 -10.58
CA ILE A 12 -0.44 -2.90 -10.00
C ILE A 12 0.39 -2.36 -11.16
N ASN A 13 0.61 -1.04 -11.15
CA ASN A 13 1.32 -0.24 -12.15
C ASN A 13 0.69 -0.24 -13.55
N ILE A 14 0.03 0.87 -13.92
CA ILE A 14 -0.39 1.11 -15.30
C ILE A 14 0.79 1.66 -16.09
N PHE A 15 1.11 0.98 -17.19
CA PHE A 15 1.23 1.68 -18.47
C PHE A 15 0.17 1.09 -19.41
N TYR A 16 -0.56 1.99 -20.08
CA TYR A 16 -1.52 1.64 -21.11
C TYR A 16 -0.73 1.09 -22.30
N LEU A 17 -0.95 -0.17 -22.69
CA LEU A 17 -0.44 -0.69 -23.95
C LEU A 17 -1.58 -0.72 -24.96
N SER A 18 -1.48 0.20 -25.93
CA SER A 18 -2.10 0.05 -27.25
C SER A 18 -1.75 -1.34 -27.81
N LYS A 19 -2.69 -1.96 -28.54
CA LYS A 19 -2.46 -3.24 -29.21
C LYS A 19 -1.49 -3.16 -30.40
N GLU A 20 -1.01 -1.97 -30.73
CA GLU A 20 -0.10 -1.75 -31.86
C GLU A 20 1.34 -1.52 -31.37
N PRO A 21 2.36 -2.13 -32.00
CA PRO A 21 3.74 -1.87 -31.68
C PRO A 21 4.06 -0.38 -31.95
N PRO A 22 4.76 0.31 -31.02
CA PRO A 22 5.17 1.69 -31.28
C PRO A 22 6.12 1.73 -32.49
N PRO A 23 6.03 2.78 -33.35
CA PRO A 23 6.96 2.94 -34.45
C PRO A 23 8.40 3.04 -33.91
N PRO A 24 9.40 2.57 -34.66
CA PRO A 24 10.80 2.69 -34.26
C PRO A 24 11.15 4.16 -34.08
N PHE A 25 11.67 4.53 -32.91
CA PHE A 25 12.19 5.87 -32.65
C PHE A 25 13.71 5.85 -32.60
N THR A 26 14.32 6.84 -33.25
CA THR A 26 15.77 7.04 -33.27
C THR A 26 16.15 8.02 -32.18
N ILE A 27 16.97 7.61 -31.22
CA ILE A 27 17.53 8.50 -30.21
C ILE A 27 18.72 9.24 -30.83
N HIS A 28 18.57 10.53 -31.10
CA HIS A 28 19.68 11.40 -31.48
C HIS A 28 20.34 11.96 -30.21
N ILE A 29 21.44 11.35 -29.79
CA ILE A 29 22.32 11.93 -28.76
C ILE A 29 23.17 13.02 -29.44
N LYS A 30 22.81 14.29 -29.25
CA LYS A 30 23.69 15.41 -29.59
C LYS A 30 24.70 15.59 -28.45
N ASN A 31 25.93 15.13 -28.65
CA ASN A 31 27.06 15.52 -27.80
C ASN A 31 27.50 16.93 -28.19
N SER A 32 27.26 17.90 -27.31
CA SER A 32 27.88 19.23 -27.36
C SER A 32 29.21 19.21 -26.58
N ASN A 33 30.28 18.82 -27.25
CA ASN A 33 31.63 19.40 -27.10
C ASN A 33 32.64 18.64 -27.98
N PRO A 34 33.35 19.32 -28.90
CA PRO A 34 34.43 18.74 -29.67
C PRO A 34 35.76 19.03 -28.96
N GLU A 35 36.43 18.00 -28.47
CA GLU A 35 37.91 17.89 -28.33
C GLU A 35 38.28 16.84 -27.27
N ALA A 36 38.30 15.58 -27.69
CA ALA A 36 39.20 14.55 -27.17
C ALA A 36 39.21 13.41 -28.20
N GLY A 37 40.37 13.18 -28.81
CA GLY A 37 40.57 12.10 -29.76
C GLY A 37 40.38 10.74 -29.09
N VAL A 38 39.20 10.15 -29.26
CA VAL A 38 38.94 8.74 -28.95
C VAL A 38 38.73 8.04 -30.28
N GLN A 39 39.56 7.02 -30.55
CA GLN A 39 39.43 6.18 -31.73
C GLN A 39 37.99 5.65 -31.81
N ARG A 40 37.30 6.01 -32.89
CA ARG A 40 35.99 5.46 -33.22
C ARG A 40 36.16 3.97 -33.54
N SER A 41 35.95 3.10 -32.56
CA SER A 41 35.44 1.77 -32.88
C SER A 41 34.01 1.96 -33.38
N THR A 42 33.82 1.94 -34.70
CA THR A 42 32.50 1.68 -35.29
C THR A 42 32.13 0.24 -34.99
N ASN A 43 31.74 -0.03 -33.74
CA ASN A 43 30.96 -1.21 -33.44
C ASN A 43 29.56 -0.92 -33.99
N THR A 44 29.32 -1.37 -35.21
CA THR A 44 27.99 -1.68 -35.71
C THR A 44 27.37 -2.62 -34.69
N TYR A 45 26.60 -2.07 -33.74
CA TYR A 45 25.74 -2.87 -32.88
C TYR A 45 24.63 -3.40 -33.80
N GLU A 46 24.90 -4.54 -34.44
CA GLU A 46 23.84 -5.44 -34.87
C GLU A 46 22.90 -5.62 -33.69
N SER A 47 21.67 -5.12 -33.84
CA SER A 47 20.45 -5.40 -33.08
C SER A 47 20.60 -6.27 -31.82
N SER A 48 21.41 -5.85 -30.85
CA SER A 48 21.53 -6.55 -29.58
C SER A 48 20.24 -6.25 -28.81
N GLN A 49 19.20 -7.04 -29.08
CA GLN A 49 17.98 -7.04 -28.29
C GLN A 49 18.39 -7.17 -26.84
N CYS A 50 18.03 -6.18 -26.01
CA CYS A 50 18.28 -6.23 -24.58
C CYS A 50 17.57 -7.48 -24.03
N LYS A 51 18.33 -8.55 -23.77
CA LYS A 51 17.83 -9.78 -23.17
C LYS A 51 17.83 -9.57 -21.67
N ILE A 52 16.66 -9.30 -21.12
CA ILE A 52 16.48 -9.16 -19.67
C ILE A 52 16.81 -10.51 -19.02
N PRO A 53 17.80 -10.57 -18.10
CA PRO A 53 18.19 -11.82 -17.47
C PRO A 53 17.03 -12.35 -16.62
N LYS A 54 16.71 -13.64 -16.79
CA LYS A 54 15.77 -14.34 -15.92
C LYS A 54 16.50 -14.74 -14.64
N LEU A 55 16.19 -14.06 -13.55
CA LEU A 55 16.76 -14.37 -12.24
C LEU A 55 16.07 -15.59 -11.62
N GLU A 56 16.87 -16.52 -11.10
CA GLU A 56 16.34 -17.66 -10.35
C GLU A 56 15.79 -17.21 -9.00
N MET A 57 14.53 -17.54 -8.75
CA MET A 57 13.84 -17.13 -7.52
C MET A 57 14.48 -17.74 -6.27
N ASN A 58 14.89 -19.02 -6.35
CA ASN A 58 15.42 -19.79 -5.23
C ASN A 58 16.93 -20.03 -5.32
N ASN A 59 17.69 -19.08 -5.89
CA ASN A 59 19.15 -19.19 -5.94
C ASN A 59 19.71 -19.41 -4.54
N SER A 60 20.52 -20.46 -4.37
CA SER A 60 21.00 -20.91 -3.05
C SER A 60 21.83 -19.87 -2.30
N GLN A 61 22.63 -19.07 -3.01
CA GLN A 61 23.44 -18.00 -2.40
C GLN A 61 22.56 -16.89 -1.84
N ILE A 62 21.48 -16.55 -2.55
CA ILE A 62 20.53 -15.53 -2.11
C ILE A 62 19.68 -16.09 -0.97
N MET A 63 19.14 -17.30 -1.10
CA MET A 63 18.28 -17.91 -0.10
C MET A 63 19.00 -18.13 1.23
N ALA A 64 20.32 -18.34 1.23
CA ALA A 64 21.12 -18.39 2.45
C ALA A 64 21.09 -17.07 3.25
N ALA A 65 20.86 -15.93 2.59
CA ALA A 65 20.71 -14.63 3.24
C ALA A 65 19.25 -14.32 3.67
N TYR A 66 18.26 -15.08 3.18
CA TYR A 66 16.86 -14.89 3.56
C TYR A 66 16.53 -15.71 4.81
N ILE A 67 16.38 -15.02 5.94
CA ILE A 67 15.89 -15.62 7.18
C ILE A 67 14.36 -15.61 7.13
N GLN A 68 13.76 -16.79 7.25
CA GLN A 68 12.31 -16.91 7.44
C GLN A 68 11.98 -16.42 8.86
N PRO A 69 11.17 -15.35 9.00
CA PRO A 69 10.77 -14.90 10.33
C PRO A 69 9.93 -15.98 11.01
N ALA A 70 10.12 -16.14 12.32
CA ALA A 70 9.26 -17.01 13.11
C ALA A 70 7.79 -16.56 12.97
N PRO A 71 6.82 -17.49 12.98
CA PRO A 71 5.41 -17.13 12.98
C PRO A 71 5.10 -16.16 14.11
N LEU A 72 4.24 -15.18 13.82
CA LEU A 72 3.79 -14.21 14.83
C LEU A 72 3.03 -14.95 15.94
N ASP A 73 3.57 -14.95 17.15
CA ASP A 73 2.86 -15.46 18.33
C ASP A 73 1.92 -14.38 18.88
N CYS A 74 0.70 -14.33 18.35
CA CYS A 74 -0.32 -13.39 18.79
C CYS A 74 -0.71 -13.57 20.27
N LYS A 75 -0.54 -14.78 20.84
CA LYS A 75 -0.97 -15.06 22.22
C LYS A 75 -0.09 -14.38 23.25
N LYS A 76 1.19 -14.17 22.91
CA LYS A 76 2.17 -13.48 23.77
C LYS A 76 1.77 -12.05 24.11
N TYR A 77 0.97 -11.40 23.26
CA TYR A 77 0.58 -10.00 23.42
C TYR A 77 -0.73 -9.80 24.18
N GLY A 78 -1.35 -10.87 24.68
CA GLY A 78 -2.64 -10.84 25.34
C GLY A 78 -3.80 -10.62 24.38
N GLU A 79 -5.02 -10.78 24.88
CA GLU A 79 -6.23 -10.52 24.09
C GLU A 79 -6.45 -9.02 23.89
N ASN A 80 -6.91 -8.63 22.70
CA ASN A 80 -7.33 -7.27 22.44
C ASN A 80 -8.53 -6.90 23.32
N TRP A 81 -8.69 -5.63 23.69
CA TRP A 81 -9.87 -5.22 24.46
C TRP A 81 -10.93 -4.58 23.57
N MET A 82 -10.48 -3.80 22.58
CA MET A 82 -11.34 -3.01 21.72
C MET A 82 -11.07 -3.29 20.25
N LYS A 83 -12.06 -2.98 19.41
CA LYS A 83 -11.98 -2.89 17.97
C LYS A 83 -12.70 -1.64 17.49
N ILE A 84 -12.42 -1.20 16.27
CA ILE A 84 -13.26 -0.22 15.58
C ILE A 84 -14.15 -0.98 14.59
N ASP A 85 -15.45 -0.73 14.65
CA ASP A 85 -16.40 -1.35 13.73
C ASP A 85 -16.42 -0.66 12.35
N GLU A 86 -17.18 -1.23 11.41
CA GLU A 86 -17.37 -0.71 10.06
C GLU A 86 -17.95 0.71 10.01
N ASN A 87 -18.60 1.16 11.09
CA ASN A 87 -19.18 2.49 11.22
C ASN A 87 -18.23 3.48 11.90
N GLY A 88 -16.98 3.06 12.17
CA GLY A 88 -15.97 3.89 12.82
C GLY A 88 -16.19 4.04 14.33
N ARG A 89 -16.97 3.17 14.98
CA ARG A 89 -17.22 3.23 16.42
C ARG A 89 -16.31 2.30 17.20
N LEU A 90 -15.86 2.75 18.37
CA LEU A 90 -15.12 1.91 19.31
C LEU A 90 -16.04 0.87 19.93
N GLN A 91 -15.70 -0.41 19.82
CA GLN A 91 -16.47 -1.51 20.38
C GLN A 91 -15.56 -2.40 21.22
N ALA A 92 -16.03 -2.84 22.37
CA ALA A 92 -15.36 -3.92 23.11
C ALA A 92 -15.48 -5.22 22.33
N ILE A 93 -14.41 -6.01 22.32
CA ILE A 93 -14.46 -7.38 21.80
C ILE A 93 -15.08 -8.33 22.83
N ASP A 94 -15.39 -9.56 22.41
CA ASP A 94 -16.13 -10.51 23.25
C ASP A 94 -15.38 -10.91 24.51
N TYR A 95 -14.05 -11.01 24.45
CA TYR A 95 -13.20 -11.22 25.62
C TYR A 95 -13.41 -10.12 26.67
N ALA A 96 -13.26 -8.84 26.28
CA ALA A 96 -13.40 -7.72 27.21
C ALA A 96 -14.82 -7.61 27.80
N LYS A 97 -15.84 -7.93 27.01
CA LYS A 97 -17.23 -7.99 27.50
C LYS A 97 -17.43 -9.03 28.59
N LYS A 98 -16.87 -10.23 28.41
CA LYS A 98 -17.07 -11.39 29.29
C LYS A 98 -16.18 -11.36 30.52
N GLU A 99 -14.89 -11.11 30.34
CA GLU A 99 -13.88 -11.29 31.37
C GLU A 99 -13.64 -10.03 32.21
N ILE A 100 -13.91 -8.84 31.66
CA ILE A 100 -13.67 -7.57 32.34
C ILE A 100 -14.99 -6.94 32.81
N GLY A 101 -15.96 -6.83 31.91
CA GLY A 101 -17.22 -6.10 32.11
C GLY A 101 -17.11 -4.67 31.59
N LEU A 102 -18.09 -4.26 30.77
CA LEU A 102 -18.08 -2.99 30.05
C LEU A 102 -18.06 -1.78 30.99
N GLU A 103 -18.76 -1.88 32.11
CA GLU A 103 -18.91 -0.85 33.13
C GLU A 103 -17.59 -0.53 33.87
N LYS A 104 -16.63 -1.46 33.85
CA LYS A 104 -15.33 -1.29 34.50
C LYS A 104 -14.28 -0.68 33.59
N ILE A 105 -14.52 -0.70 32.28
CA ILE A 105 -13.55 -0.24 31.29
C ILE A 105 -13.73 1.25 31.07
N LYS A 106 -12.66 2.01 31.34
CA LYS A 106 -12.56 3.42 30.97
C LYS A 106 -11.49 3.57 29.91
N CYS A 107 -11.75 4.41 28.91
CA CYS A 107 -10.83 4.61 27.79
C CYS A 107 -10.57 6.09 27.55
N THR A 108 -9.36 6.39 27.09
CA THR A 108 -8.99 7.67 26.51
C THR A 108 -8.50 7.46 25.09
N ALA A 109 -8.58 8.53 24.29
CA ALA A 109 -8.05 8.51 22.94
C ALA A 109 -7.27 9.79 22.62
N SER A 110 -6.36 9.65 21.67
CA SER A 110 -5.65 10.77 21.07
C SER A 110 -5.48 10.49 19.58
N TYR A 111 -5.82 11.45 18.72
CA TYR A 111 -5.37 11.40 17.34
C TYR A 111 -3.89 11.71 17.26
N PHE A 112 -3.22 11.18 16.25
CA PHE A 112 -1.87 11.62 15.93
C PHE A 112 -1.67 11.73 14.43
N ASN A 113 -0.88 12.72 14.03
CA ASN A 113 -0.49 12.92 12.64
C ASN A 113 1.02 13.09 12.55
N ARG A 114 1.62 12.52 11.53
CA ARG A 114 3.06 12.65 11.30
C ARG A 114 3.38 14.04 10.77
N ILE A 115 4.27 14.77 11.44
CA ILE A 115 4.79 16.06 10.98
C ILE A 115 5.98 15.81 10.04
N ASN A 116 6.93 15.00 10.50
CA ASN A 116 8.12 14.55 9.77
C ASN A 116 8.48 13.12 10.22
N ASP A 117 9.64 12.60 9.83
CA ASP A 117 9.99 11.20 10.11
C ASP A 117 10.15 10.87 11.60
N ASP A 118 10.47 11.87 12.42
CA ASP A 118 10.76 11.69 13.85
C ASP A 118 9.65 12.25 14.77
N GLU A 119 8.77 13.12 14.25
CA GLU A 119 7.83 13.89 15.05
C GLU A 119 6.36 13.59 14.71
N LEU A 120 5.58 13.39 15.77
CA LEU A 120 4.13 13.24 15.72
C LEU A 120 3.44 14.40 16.43
N LYS A 121 2.44 14.98 15.77
CA LYS A 121 1.49 15.91 16.40
C LYS A 121 0.36 15.11 17.04
N TRP A 122 0.18 15.28 18.33
CA TRP A 122 -0.92 14.66 19.08
C TRP A 122 -2.08 15.63 19.30
N ASP A 123 -3.30 15.11 19.26
CA ASP A 123 -4.54 15.82 19.57
C ASP A 123 -5.36 14.96 20.54
N ASP A 124 -5.36 15.35 21.82
CA ASP A 124 -5.94 14.56 22.90
C ASP A 124 -7.45 14.74 22.99
N LEU A 125 -8.20 13.64 22.98
CA LEU A 125 -9.66 13.64 23.10
C LEU A 125 -10.11 13.52 24.55
N GLY A 126 -9.21 13.16 25.46
CA GLY A 126 -9.56 12.83 26.84
C GLY A 126 -10.32 11.50 26.93
N GLU A 127 -11.21 11.40 27.92
CA GLU A 127 -12.03 10.20 28.14
C GLU A 127 -13.09 10.05 27.05
N ILE A 128 -13.23 8.84 26.52
CA ILE A 128 -14.22 8.49 25.51
C ILE A 128 -15.06 7.28 25.95
N PRO A 129 -16.38 7.28 25.69
CA PRO A 129 -17.22 6.12 25.98
C PRO A 129 -17.01 4.99 24.96
N ILE A 130 -17.36 3.76 25.37
CA ILE A 130 -17.56 2.67 24.42
C ILE A 130 -18.72 3.04 23.49
N GLY A 131 -18.54 2.85 22.19
CA GLY A 131 -19.45 3.32 21.14
C GLY A 131 -19.09 4.69 20.56
N TYR A 132 -18.06 5.38 21.10
CA TYR A 132 -17.58 6.65 20.55
C TYR A 132 -17.25 6.50 19.06
N LYS A 133 -17.76 7.43 18.25
CA LYS A 133 -17.56 7.46 16.81
C LYS A 133 -16.40 8.37 16.45
N PHE A 134 -15.38 7.81 15.82
CA PHE A 134 -14.25 8.57 15.33
C PHE A 134 -14.53 9.14 13.94
N ASP A 135 -15.01 10.38 13.91
CA ASP A 135 -15.35 11.09 12.67
C ASP A 135 -14.20 11.95 12.11
N LYS A 136 -13.04 11.99 12.79
CA LYS A 136 -11.82 12.71 12.37
C LYS A 136 -10.60 11.84 12.64
N GLY A 137 -9.47 12.16 12.01
CA GLY A 137 -8.17 11.52 12.24
C GLY A 137 -8.12 10.03 11.87
N GLU A 138 -7.37 9.68 10.82
CA GLU A 138 -7.23 8.28 10.38
C GLU A 138 -6.44 7.43 11.38
N PHE A 139 -5.51 8.05 12.10
CA PHE A 139 -4.67 7.41 13.10
C PHE A 139 -5.02 7.91 14.50
N LYS A 140 -5.19 6.97 15.42
CA LYS A 140 -5.36 7.28 16.85
C LYS A 140 -4.77 6.20 17.72
N GLN A 141 -4.43 6.60 18.93
CA GLN A 141 -4.11 5.69 20.01
C GLN A 141 -5.27 5.67 20.99
N VAL A 142 -5.72 4.48 21.36
CA VAL A 142 -6.70 4.26 22.42
C VAL A 142 -5.99 3.59 23.58
N LYS A 143 -6.18 4.13 24.78
CA LYS A 143 -5.72 3.54 26.04
C LYS A 143 -6.95 3.24 26.87
N CYS A 144 -7.07 2.02 27.35
CA CYS A 144 -8.15 1.62 28.24
C CYS A 144 -7.57 1.03 29.53
N TRP A 145 -8.30 1.16 30.62
CA TRP A 145 -7.95 0.56 31.90
C TRP A 145 -9.19 0.02 32.61
N ALA A 146 -8.98 -1.02 33.41
CA ALA A 146 -9.97 -1.64 34.28
C ALA A 146 -9.26 -2.07 35.57
N GLY A 147 -9.49 -1.31 36.64
CA GLY A 147 -8.71 -1.44 37.88
C GLY A 147 -7.22 -1.18 37.62
N TRP A 148 -6.39 -2.18 37.94
CA TRP A 148 -4.92 -2.13 37.76
C TRP A 148 -4.45 -2.58 36.38
N SER A 149 -5.34 -3.13 35.56
CA SER A 149 -5.01 -3.60 34.22
C SER A 149 -5.17 -2.47 33.21
N SER A 150 -4.23 -2.38 32.26
CA SER A 150 -4.30 -1.41 31.17
C SER A 150 -4.03 -2.08 29.83
N TRP A 151 -4.66 -1.57 28.78
CA TRP A 151 -4.49 -1.99 27.41
C TRP A 151 -4.35 -0.77 26.51
N LYS A 152 -3.48 -0.86 25.51
CA LYS A 152 -3.19 0.24 24.59
C LYS A 152 -3.07 -0.29 23.17
N HIS A 153 -3.69 0.40 22.23
CA HIS A 153 -3.59 0.05 20.82
C HIS A 153 -3.65 1.27 19.92
N VAL A 154 -2.98 1.16 18.78
CA VAL A 154 -3.04 2.13 17.70
C VAL A 154 -4.01 1.63 16.65
N PHE A 155 -5.03 2.43 16.36
CA PHE A 155 -6.00 2.14 15.33
C PHE A 155 -5.77 3.02 14.10
N MET A 156 -5.96 2.39 12.94
CA MET A 156 -6.12 3.06 11.67
C MET A 156 -7.54 2.80 11.16
N ASN A 157 -8.26 3.84 10.77
CA ASN A 157 -9.53 3.71 10.06
C ASN A 157 -9.61 4.73 8.93
N ILE A 158 -10.19 4.30 7.81
CA ILE A 158 -10.49 5.20 6.70
C ILE A 158 -11.74 5.99 7.08
N ILE A 159 -11.66 7.32 6.99
CA ILE A 159 -12.79 8.21 7.28
C ILE A 159 -13.34 8.73 5.95
N PRO A 160 -14.56 8.32 5.56
CA PRO A 160 -15.15 8.74 4.30
C PRO A 160 -15.32 10.26 4.23
N ARG A 161 -14.66 10.85 3.22
CA ARG A 161 -14.82 12.27 2.86
C ARG A 161 -16.10 12.45 2.05
N LYS A 162 -17.20 12.79 2.73
CA LYS A 162 -18.53 12.96 2.11
C LYS A 162 -18.50 13.94 0.94
N ASP A 163 -17.75 15.02 1.06
CA ASP A 163 -17.57 16.03 0.01
C ASP A 163 -16.98 15.43 -1.28
N ILE A 164 -16.00 14.54 -1.16
CA ILE A 164 -15.36 13.87 -2.30
C ILE A 164 -16.28 12.82 -2.90
N ILE A 165 -17.01 12.08 -2.07
CA ILE A 165 -17.97 11.07 -2.53
C ILE A 165 -19.09 11.75 -3.32
N GLU A 166 -19.69 12.81 -2.78
CA GLU A 166 -20.74 13.57 -3.46
C GLU A 166 -20.24 14.21 -4.76
N LYS A 167 -19.00 14.72 -4.78
CA LYS A 167 -18.37 15.21 -6.02
C LYS A 167 -18.23 14.08 -7.04
N ALA A 168 -17.70 12.93 -6.63
CA ALA A 168 -17.50 11.77 -7.52
C ALA A 168 -18.81 11.23 -8.09
N GLU A 169 -19.91 11.30 -7.33
CA GLU A 169 -21.25 10.94 -7.80
C GLU A 169 -21.81 11.93 -8.83
N LYS A 170 -21.49 13.22 -8.68
CA LYS A 170 -21.90 14.30 -9.59
C LYS A 170 -21.08 14.39 -10.87
N ILE A 171 -19.92 13.72 -10.95
CA ILE A 171 -19.12 13.68 -12.18
C ILE A 171 -19.95 13.04 -13.30
N GLN A 172 -20.33 13.86 -14.28
CA GLN A 172 -21.06 13.39 -15.45
C GLN A 172 -20.13 12.50 -16.27
N ARG A 173 -20.42 11.20 -16.26
CA ARG A 173 -19.61 10.22 -16.99
C ARG A 173 -19.89 10.38 -18.48
N SER A 174 -18.83 10.56 -19.28
CA SER A 174 -18.92 10.56 -20.75
C SER A 174 -19.65 9.31 -21.24
N SER A 175 -20.33 9.40 -22.38
CA SER A 175 -20.88 8.22 -23.07
C SER A 175 -19.81 7.17 -23.42
N THR A 176 -18.54 7.58 -23.47
CA THR A 176 -17.36 6.73 -23.71
C THR A 176 -16.67 6.23 -22.43
N TRP A 177 -17.23 6.53 -21.24
CA TRP A 177 -16.66 6.13 -19.96
C TRP A 177 -16.65 4.59 -19.83
N SER A 178 -15.48 4.00 -19.56
CA SER A 178 -15.29 2.53 -19.52
C SER A 178 -15.98 1.82 -18.35
N GLY A 179 -16.41 2.57 -17.34
CA GLY A 179 -17.05 2.08 -16.11
C GLY A 179 -16.05 1.61 -15.07
N LEU A 180 -14.74 1.71 -15.35
CA LEU A 180 -13.70 1.14 -14.50
C LEU A 180 -13.27 2.12 -13.41
N SER A 181 -13.24 1.62 -12.17
CA SER A 181 -12.50 2.23 -11.07
C SER A 181 -11.12 1.58 -11.00
N VAL A 182 -10.08 2.39 -11.00
CA VAL A 182 -8.70 1.93 -10.93
C VAL A 182 -8.16 2.24 -9.54
N TYR A 183 -7.64 1.22 -8.86
CA TYR A 183 -6.95 1.37 -7.59
C TYR A 183 -5.48 1.05 -7.76
N TRP A 184 -4.61 1.97 -7.35
CA TRP A 184 -3.17 1.77 -7.34
C TRP A 184 -2.69 1.64 -5.90
N PHE A 185 -1.86 0.64 -5.67
CA PHE A 185 -1.10 0.49 -4.44
C PHE A 185 0.30 0.03 -4.81
N SER A 186 1.28 0.52 -4.07
CA SER A 186 2.69 0.22 -4.26
C SER A 186 3.27 -0.28 -2.94
N PHE A 187 4.26 -1.16 -3.06
CA PHE A 187 5.13 -1.51 -1.94
C PHE A 187 6.43 -0.74 -2.13
N ASP A 188 6.75 0.09 -1.16
CA ASP A 188 8.04 0.75 -1.12
C ASP A 188 9.13 -0.24 -0.63
N SER A 189 10.37 -0.01 -1.05
CA SER A 189 11.58 -0.71 -0.59
C SER A 189 11.63 -2.22 -0.86
N LEU A 190 10.77 -2.75 -1.72
CA LEU A 190 10.80 -4.15 -2.14
C LEU A 190 11.13 -4.28 -3.63
N SER A 191 12.21 -5.02 -3.93
CA SER A 191 12.43 -5.50 -5.28
C SER A 191 11.35 -6.53 -5.66
N GLN A 192 11.05 -6.67 -6.96
CA GLN A 192 10.10 -7.67 -7.45
C GLN A 192 10.43 -9.09 -6.94
N MET A 193 11.73 -9.43 -6.87
CA MET A 193 12.19 -10.71 -6.37
C MET A 193 12.04 -10.85 -4.86
N ALA A 194 12.29 -9.80 -4.08
CA ALA A 194 12.04 -9.81 -2.65
C ALA A 194 10.56 -10.00 -2.33
N PHE A 195 9.67 -9.30 -3.04
CA PHE A 195 8.22 -9.45 -2.89
C PHE A 195 7.78 -10.90 -3.12
N ARG A 196 8.28 -11.54 -4.18
CA ARG A 196 7.94 -12.93 -4.51
C ARG A 196 8.46 -13.94 -3.50
N ARG A 197 9.66 -13.73 -2.95
CA ARG A 197 10.26 -14.60 -1.92
C ARG A 197 9.58 -14.46 -0.56
N LEU A 198 9.29 -13.23 -0.15
CA LEU A 198 8.76 -12.94 1.19
C LEU A 198 7.24 -13.14 1.28
N LEU A 199 6.52 -12.94 0.18
CA LEU A 199 5.05 -13.00 0.15
C LEU A 199 4.52 -13.99 -0.91
N PRO A 200 4.96 -15.27 -0.89
CA PRO A 200 4.62 -16.23 -1.94
C PRO A 200 3.11 -16.52 -2.01
N LYS A 201 2.43 -16.57 -0.86
CA LYS A 201 0.97 -16.75 -0.79
C LYS A 201 0.20 -15.57 -1.41
N THR A 202 0.71 -14.36 -1.21
CA THR A 202 0.12 -13.14 -1.78
C THR A 202 0.27 -13.12 -3.30
N VAL A 203 1.45 -13.48 -3.81
CA VAL A 203 1.69 -13.62 -5.25
C VAL A 203 0.78 -14.66 -5.86
N GLU A 204 0.68 -15.84 -5.23
CA GLU A 204 -0.20 -16.90 -5.69
C GLU A 204 -1.66 -16.45 -5.75
N TYR A 205 -2.13 -15.74 -4.72
CA TYR A 205 -3.48 -15.19 -4.71
C TYR A 205 -3.70 -14.19 -5.86
N PHE A 206 -2.76 -13.27 -6.09
CA PHE A 206 -2.86 -12.32 -7.18
C PHE A 206 -2.92 -13.00 -8.54
N GLU A 207 -1.96 -13.89 -8.83
CA GLU A 207 -1.84 -14.52 -10.14
C GLU A 207 -2.98 -15.51 -10.41
N LYS A 208 -3.36 -16.33 -9.42
CA LYS A 208 -4.36 -17.40 -9.61
C LYS A 208 -5.80 -16.97 -9.36
N GLN A 209 -6.04 -16.13 -8.35
CA GLN A 209 -7.41 -15.79 -7.94
C GLN A 209 -7.89 -14.49 -8.56
N LEU A 210 -7.02 -13.49 -8.64
CA LEU A 210 -7.36 -12.18 -9.21
C LEU A 210 -7.01 -12.05 -10.69
N GLY A 211 -6.30 -13.04 -11.26
CA GLY A 211 -5.86 -13.02 -12.66
C GLY A 211 -4.90 -11.86 -12.95
N ALA A 212 -4.08 -11.51 -11.97
CA ALA A 212 -3.10 -10.43 -12.09
C ALA A 212 -2.07 -10.74 -13.19
N ILE A 213 -1.69 -9.72 -13.94
CA ILE A 213 -0.64 -9.79 -14.96
C ILE A 213 0.64 -9.26 -14.36
N THR A 214 1.67 -10.09 -14.26
CA THR A 214 2.99 -9.65 -13.79
C THR A 214 3.82 -9.08 -14.94
N LEU A 215 4.21 -7.82 -14.80
CA LEU A 215 5.09 -7.11 -15.73
C LEU A 215 6.57 -7.42 -15.43
N ASN A 216 7.08 -8.52 -15.98
CA ASN A 216 8.48 -8.92 -15.77
C ASN A 216 9.44 -8.02 -16.56
N GLY A 217 10.55 -7.62 -15.93
CA GLY A 217 11.59 -6.82 -16.57
C GLY A 217 11.33 -5.32 -16.63
N TYR A 218 10.23 -4.87 -16.02
CA TYR A 218 9.97 -3.45 -15.82
C TYR A 218 10.65 -3.00 -14.54
N ASN A 219 11.61 -2.11 -14.68
CA ASN A 219 12.31 -1.48 -13.56
C ASN A 219 11.82 -0.04 -13.39
N ILE A 220 11.84 0.44 -12.16
CA ILE A 220 11.71 1.87 -11.86
C ILE A 220 13.03 2.52 -12.32
N VAL A 221 12.93 3.56 -13.16
CA VAL A 221 14.08 4.35 -13.60
C VAL A 221 14.12 5.62 -12.76
N GLY A 222 15.06 5.68 -11.81
CA GLY A 222 15.29 6.82 -10.91
C GLY A 222 15.36 6.43 -9.42
N GLU A 223 16.16 7.15 -8.64
CA GLU A 223 16.08 7.15 -7.17
C GLU A 223 14.71 7.69 -6.76
N MET A 224 13.99 6.96 -5.90
CA MET A 224 12.69 7.39 -5.37
C MET A 224 12.89 8.39 -4.23
N GLU A 225 13.24 9.63 -4.57
CA GLU A 225 12.90 10.79 -3.75
C GLU A 225 11.93 11.66 -4.54
N LEU A 226 10.66 11.24 -4.55
CA LEU A 226 9.60 12.03 -5.16
C LEU A 226 9.28 13.22 -4.24
N HIS A 227 9.88 14.38 -4.54
CA HIS A 227 9.43 15.65 -4.00
C HIS A 227 7.93 15.84 -4.29
N LYS A 228 7.17 16.28 -3.28
CA LYS A 228 5.70 16.28 -3.09
C LYS A 228 4.81 16.96 -4.16
N HIS A 229 5.23 17.17 -5.40
CA HIS A 229 4.48 18.01 -6.36
C HIS A 229 3.74 17.32 -7.51
N LEU A 230 3.74 15.99 -7.64
CA LEU A 230 3.24 15.35 -8.87
C LEU A 230 1.86 14.66 -8.81
N PHE A 231 1.10 14.80 -7.72
CA PHE A 231 -0.29 14.33 -7.69
C PHE A 231 -1.24 15.40 -7.14
N GLN A 232 -1.48 16.42 -7.96
CA GLN A 232 -2.73 17.17 -7.92
C GLN A 232 -3.59 16.69 -9.09
N PHE A 233 -4.66 15.97 -8.77
CA PHE A 233 -5.83 15.79 -9.62
C PHE A 233 -6.97 16.62 -9.04
#